data_AF-A0A536N5H5-F1
#
_entry.id   AF-A0A536N5H5-F1
#
_cell.length_a   1.000
_cell.length_b   1.000
_cell.length_c   1.000
_cell.angle_alpha   90.00
_cell.angle_beta   90.00
_cell.angle_gamma   90.00
#
_symmetry.space_group_name_H-M   'P 1'
#
loop_
_entity.id
_entity.type
_entity.pdbx_description
1 polymer ?
#
loop_
_entity_poly.entity_id
_entity_poly.type
_entity_poly.pdbx_seq_one_letter_code
_entity_poly.pdbx_strand_id
1 'polypeptide(L)'
;MPRRLLAGVGALTLALLATFVPDIDGVHAATAHCTGWSSTTRPPSTIRVYRSGLHRTVAVDFRQYVRVVVANEWGPTHPRASLRAGAIAIKQYGWYFAMHWRGGRDWAGRCFDVVDTTHDQVYAPSKTIYPTQDDAVRATWNLTLRKGTSFFMTGYRAGDGICGDQQDGWHLMQRNASACVMERGESMEQVLRRYYGSSVSVVDPGLNDVTGDGYGDGAAVVTDAVTGQETAALATSDPRTAVQLASVSQPVVLATVSAGSLLDQATTDLNRDGRRDLVQLIATANGGAQLKVMLGSSTGFRPGVAWWSGIVQGSNLRGATVRVVTGDFDADGLGDVGLLRVIPAPPPNSLLSAQSALSTLFLLRSTGSGLRGPAVQWQQSIDLSAAKALAGDVTGDGRADLVLLRPTSANGTAIQVAPSTNTRGLSHLRDFLTLATPLANLKAVVADVDRNGRDDLALAVRQGADQLALEVGISTGTSFRAAWWFRTASAYSWSSSKVATADVDRDGRADLLAFRDGGSLGGSVVDLFHSTGSSFALSRWRTLPEAWSQLAPV
;
A
#
# COMPACT_ATOMS: atom_id res chain seq x y z
N MET A 1 -65.46 -25.15 -67.94
CA MET A 1 -66.25 -23.93 -68.23
C MET A 1 -67.08 -23.60 -67.00
N PRO A 2 -67.24 -22.35 -66.54
CA PRO A 2 -66.50 -21.08 -66.75
C PRO A 2 -65.65 -20.74 -65.49
N ARG A 3 -64.46 -20.09 -65.47
CA ARG A 3 -63.94 -18.79 -65.97
C ARG A 3 -64.66 -17.54 -65.47
N ARG A 4 -64.02 -16.79 -64.55
CA ARG A 4 -63.71 -15.33 -64.54
C ARG A 4 -62.86 -15.00 -63.29
N LEU A 5 -61.55 -14.71 -63.43
CA LEU A 5 -60.86 -13.39 -63.56
C LEU A 5 -60.97 -12.53 -62.27
N LEU A 6 -59.96 -11.86 -61.70
CA LEU A 6 -58.47 -11.86 -61.72
C LEU A 6 -58.09 -10.66 -60.83
N ALA A 7 -57.17 -10.79 -59.88
CA ALA A 7 -56.28 -9.71 -59.41
C ALA A 7 -55.29 -10.29 -58.39
N GLY A 8 -54.02 -10.33 -58.76
CA GLY A 8 -52.93 -10.68 -57.85
C GLY A 8 -52.41 -9.43 -57.13
N VAL A 9 -51.86 -9.64 -55.93
CA VAL A 9 -50.80 -8.81 -55.34
C VAL A 9 -49.89 -9.75 -54.57
N GLY A 10 -48.60 -9.74 -54.90
CA GLY A 10 -47.57 -10.55 -54.25
C GLY A 10 -47.32 -10.09 -52.81
N ALA A 11 -47.26 -11.05 -51.89
CA ALA A 11 -46.84 -10.83 -50.52
C ALA A 11 -45.32 -11.03 -50.43
N LEU A 12 -44.58 -9.92 -50.41
CA LEU A 12 -43.18 -9.87 -50.00
C LEU A 12 -43.16 -9.72 -48.48
N THR A 13 -42.70 -10.76 -47.77
CA THR A 13 -42.54 -10.77 -46.31
C THR A 13 -41.38 -9.85 -45.92
N LEU A 14 -41.69 -8.71 -45.28
CA LEU A 14 -40.73 -7.77 -44.72
C LEU A 14 -40.45 -8.14 -43.25
N ALA A 15 -39.17 -8.32 -42.94
CA ALA A 15 -38.67 -8.60 -41.59
C ALA A 15 -38.88 -7.40 -40.65
N LEU A 16 -39.40 -7.65 -39.44
CA LEU A 16 -39.38 -6.70 -38.32
C LEU A 16 -38.31 -7.14 -37.30
N LEU A 17 -37.32 -6.27 -37.07
CA LEU A 17 -36.39 -6.38 -35.96
C LEU A 17 -37.14 -6.25 -34.62
N ALA A 18 -37.04 -7.25 -33.75
CA ALA A 18 -37.50 -7.17 -32.38
C ALA A 18 -36.42 -6.48 -31.51
N THR A 19 -36.66 -5.22 -31.14
CA THR A 19 -35.93 -4.56 -30.05
C THR A 19 -36.53 -5.04 -28.72
N PHE A 20 -35.71 -5.71 -27.93
CA PHE A 20 -36.01 -6.09 -26.55
C PHE A 20 -36.18 -4.82 -25.70
N VAL A 21 -37.38 -4.58 -25.18
CA VAL A 21 -37.64 -3.61 -24.10
C VAL A 21 -37.98 -4.44 -22.87
N PRO A 22 -37.21 -4.39 -21.78
CA PRO A 22 -37.61 -5.05 -20.55
C PRO A 22 -38.67 -4.22 -19.82
N ASP A 23 -39.71 -4.92 -19.36
CA ASP A 23 -40.82 -4.40 -18.56
C ASP A 23 -40.34 -3.66 -17.31
N ILE A 24 -40.90 -2.47 -17.10
CA ILE A 24 -40.83 -1.73 -15.84
C ILE A 24 -42.24 -1.77 -15.28
N ASP A 25 -42.49 -2.59 -14.26
CA ASP A 25 -43.23 -2.17 -13.08
C ASP A 25 -43.27 -3.28 -12.02
N GLY A 26 -42.78 -2.90 -10.85
CA GLY A 26 -42.75 -3.69 -9.63
C GLY A 26 -42.43 -2.77 -8.47
N VAL A 27 -43.32 -1.81 -8.22
CA VAL A 27 -43.25 -0.86 -7.11
C VAL A 27 -43.43 -1.64 -5.80
N HIS A 28 -42.31 -2.05 -5.21
CA HIS A 28 -42.22 -2.22 -3.77
C HIS A 28 -41.87 -0.86 -3.17
N ALA A 29 -42.71 -0.40 -2.24
CA ALA A 29 -42.45 0.76 -1.41
C ALA A 29 -41.22 0.51 -0.52
N ALA A 30 -40.04 0.78 -1.07
CA ALA A 30 -38.82 0.95 -0.30
C ALA A 30 -38.88 2.34 0.34
N THR A 31 -38.67 2.42 1.65
CA THR A 31 -38.24 3.67 2.29
C THR A 31 -37.03 4.19 1.53
N ALA A 32 -37.20 5.27 0.76
CA ALA A 32 -36.23 5.73 -0.22
C ALA A 32 -34.98 6.30 0.47
N HIS A 33 -34.01 5.42 0.79
CA HIS A 33 -32.66 5.84 1.15
C HIS A 33 -32.00 6.37 -0.11
N CYS A 34 -31.84 7.69 -0.17
CA CYS A 34 -31.24 8.32 -1.34
C CYS A 34 -29.72 8.14 -1.44
N THR A 35 -29.04 7.76 -0.35
CA THR A 35 -27.65 7.33 -0.37
C THR A 35 -27.53 5.82 -0.27
N GLY A 36 -26.44 5.27 -0.80
CA GLY A 36 -26.16 3.83 -0.78
C GLY A 36 -24.67 3.48 -0.69
N TRP A 37 -23.80 4.47 -0.44
CA TRP A 37 -22.38 4.16 -0.24
C TRP A 37 -22.19 3.50 1.14
N SER A 38 -21.54 2.35 1.17
CA SER A 38 -21.36 1.55 2.39
C SER A 38 -19.91 1.32 2.77
N SER A 39 -18.97 1.55 1.84
CA SER A 39 -17.56 1.39 2.13
C SER A 39 -17.08 2.50 3.03
N THR A 40 -16.29 2.14 4.04
CA THR A 40 -15.55 3.08 4.91
C THR A 40 -14.06 3.08 4.60
N THR A 41 -13.62 2.32 3.59
CA THR A 41 -12.20 2.19 3.17
C THR A 41 -11.96 2.65 1.74
N ARG A 42 -13.01 2.66 0.91
CA ARG A 42 -12.99 3.18 -0.46
C ARG A 42 -13.94 4.37 -0.56
N PRO A 43 -13.49 5.54 -1.02
CA PRO A 43 -14.38 6.69 -1.21
C PRO A 43 -15.38 6.45 -2.36
N PRO A 44 -16.56 7.09 -2.34
CA PRO A 44 -17.53 6.98 -3.43
C PRO A 44 -16.93 7.43 -4.76
N SER A 45 -17.38 6.85 -5.86
CA SER A 45 -16.98 7.30 -7.20
C SER A 45 -17.60 8.65 -7.56
N THR A 46 -18.80 8.93 -7.06
CA THR A 46 -19.53 10.19 -7.30
C THR A 46 -20.19 10.72 -6.03
N ILE A 47 -20.38 12.04 -5.95
CA ILE A 47 -21.19 12.70 -4.91
C ILE A 47 -22.25 13.59 -5.55
N ARG A 48 -23.42 13.68 -4.93
CA ARG A 48 -24.52 14.56 -5.34
C ARG A 48 -24.44 15.87 -4.58
N VAL A 49 -24.13 16.95 -5.29
CA VAL A 49 -23.98 18.29 -4.73
C VAL A 49 -25.19 19.13 -5.13
N TYR A 50 -25.92 19.66 -4.15
CA TYR A 50 -26.92 20.70 -4.41
C TYR A 50 -26.20 22.02 -4.69
N ARG A 51 -26.34 22.52 -5.92
CA ARG A 51 -25.75 23.77 -6.36
C ARG A 51 -26.74 24.90 -6.07
N SER A 52 -26.56 25.57 -4.94
CA SER A 52 -27.43 26.63 -4.44
C SER A 52 -27.68 27.72 -5.48
N GLY A 53 -26.62 28.23 -6.11
CA GLY A 53 -26.74 29.25 -7.17
C GLY A 53 -27.39 28.76 -8.48
N LEU A 54 -27.57 27.45 -8.67
CA LEU A 54 -28.25 26.87 -9.84
C LEU A 54 -29.62 26.27 -9.49
N HIS A 55 -29.99 26.24 -8.21
CA HIS A 55 -31.19 25.60 -7.68
C HIS A 55 -31.39 24.15 -8.17
N ARG A 56 -30.30 23.39 -8.34
CA ARG A 56 -30.36 22.00 -8.82
C ARG A 56 -29.25 21.13 -8.24
N THR A 57 -29.54 19.85 -8.10
CA THR A 57 -28.53 18.84 -7.76
C THR A 57 -27.73 18.42 -8.99
N VAL A 58 -26.41 18.28 -8.82
CA VAL A 58 -25.49 17.73 -9.84
C VAL A 58 -24.71 16.55 -9.26
N ALA A 59 -24.50 15.51 -10.07
CA ALA A 59 -23.58 14.44 -9.74
C ALA A 59 -22.17 14.83 -10.20
N VAL A 60 -21.19 14.72 -9.32
CA VAL A 60 -19.79 15.09 -9.56
C VAL A 60 -18.92 13.89 -9.28
N ASP A 61 -17.87 13.68 -10.09
CA ASP A 61 -16.77 12.78 -9.71
C ASP A 61 -16.25 13.18 -8.32
N PHE A 62 -16.21 12.24 -7.40
CA PHE A 62 -15.96 12.58 -6.00
C PHE A 62 -14.54 13.11 -5.78
N ARG A 63 -13.57 12.61 -6.54
CA ARG A 63 -12.19 13.10 -6.47
C ARG A 63 -12.09 14.53 -6.96
N GLN A 64 -12.76 14.84 -8.08
CA GLN A 64 -12.85 16.21 -8.57
C GLN A 64 -13.56 17.14 -7.59
N TYR A 65 -14.62 16.67 -6.93
CA TYR A 65 -15.29 17.41 -5.87
C TYR A 65 -14.31 17.81 -4.75
N VAL A 66 -13.57 16.85 -4.19
CA VAL A 66 -12.60 17.10 -3.12
C VAL A 66 -11.51 18.06 -3.58
N ARG A 67 -10.95 17.90 -4.79
CA ARG A 67 -9.93 18.82 -5.33
C ARG A 67 -10.42 20.27 -5.38
N VAL A 68 -11.65 20.48 -5.84
CA VAL A 68 -12.26 21.82 -5.93
C VAL A 68 -12.53 22.40 -4.55
N VAL A 69 -13.08 21.60 -3.63
CA VAL A 69 -13.37 22.06 -2.26
C VAL A 69 -12.07 22.39 -1.53
N VAL A 70 -11.02 21.56 -1.64
CA VAL A 70 -9.69 21.89 -1.09
C VAL A 70 -9.18 23.20 -1.68
N ALA A 71 -9.30 23.42 -2.99
CA ALA A 71 -8.85 24.66 -3.61
C ALA A 71 -9.63 25.91 -3.14
N ASN A 72 -10.90 25.74 -2.79
CA ASN A 72 -11.74 26.82 -2.28
C ASN A 72 -11.52 27.09 -0.79
N GLU A 73 -11.48 26.02 0.01
CA GLU A 73 -11.46 26.08 1.47
C GLU A 73 -10.04 26.20 2.02
N TRP A 74 -9.02 25.72 1.30
CA TRP A 74 -7.62 25.70 1.72
C TRP A 74 -6.72 26.34 0.66
N GLY A 75 -6.31 27.60 0.88
CA GLY A 75 -5.47 28.33 -0.08
C GLY A 75 -4.13 27.64 -0.42
N PRO A 76 -3.46 28.02 -1.52
CA PRO A 76 -2.23 27.37 -1.96
C PRO A 76 -1.00 27.66 -1.08
N THR A 77 -1.08 28.66 -0.21
CA THR A 77 0.00 29.10 0.68
C THR A 77 0.06 28.30 1.99
N HIS A 78 -0.92 27.44 2.25
CA HIS A 78 -0.90 26.59 3.42
C HIS A 78 0.22 25.55 3.33
N PRO A 79 0.90 25.22 4.44
CA PRO A 79 1.99 24.25 4.42
C PRO A 79 1.45 22.84 4.10
N ARG A 80 2.29 22.01 3.47
CA ARG A 80 1.92 20.70 2.89
C ARG A 80 1.18 19.78 3.88
N ALA A 81 1.64 19.70 5.14
CA ALA A 81 0.99 18.88 6.16
C ALA A 81 -0.43 19.38 6.52
N SER A 82 -0.65 20.70 6.56
CA SER A 82 -1.98 21.27 6.79
C SER A 82 -2.91 21.06 5.59
N LEU A 83 -2.39 21.20 4.36
CA LEU A 83 -3.15 20.88 3.14
C LEU A 83 -3.61 19.42 3.12
N ARG A 84 -2.73 18.48 3.49
CA ARG A 84 -3.07 17.06 3.60
C ARG A 84 -4.14 16.81 4.66
N ALA A 85 -4.04 17.45 5.82
CA ALA A 85 -5.04 17.33 6.89
C ALA A 85 -6.42 17.86 6.44
N GLY A 86 -6.43 19.03 5.79
CA GLY A 86 -7.63 19.62 5.20
C GLY A 86 -8.24 18.74 4.11
N ALA A 87 -7.42 18.15 3.24
CA ALA A 87 -7.89 17.24 2.19
C ALA A 87 -8.62 16.01 2.75
N ILE A 88 -8.09 15.38 3.81
CA ILE A 88 -8.77 14.25 4.47
C ILE A 88 -10.06 14.71 5.15
N ALA A 89 -10.02 15.83 5.87
CA ALA A 89 -11.20 16.40 6.52
C ALA A 89 -12.33 16.68 5.52
N ILE A 90 -11.98 17.27 4.37
CA ILE A 90 -12.93 17.59 3.30
C ILE A 90 -13.48 16.32 2.65
N LYS A 91 -12.60 15.38 2.29
CA LYS A 91 -12.98 14.11 1.68
C LYS A 91 -13.91 13.32 2.60
N GLN A 92 -13.54 13.15 3.86
CA GLN A 92 -14.34 12.35 4.78
C GLN A 92 -15.68 12.99 5.11
N TYR A 93 -15.77 14.33 5.14
CA TYR A 93 -17.06 15.03 5.30
C TYR A 93 -18.03 14.63 4.18
N GLY A 94 -17.62 14.82 2.92
CA GLY A 94 -18.46 14.49 1.76
C GLY A 94 -18.78 13.00 1.67
N TRP A 95 -17.80 12.14 1.98
CA TRP A 95 -17.98 10.70 2.03
C TRP A 95 -18.99 10.29 3.11
N TYR A 96 -18.87 10.84 4.32
CA TYR A 96 -19.78 10.57 5.42
C TYR A 96 -21.24 10.87 5.03
N PHE A 97 -21.50 11.99 4.35
CA PHE A 97 -22.87 12.31 3.90
C PHE A 97 -23.33 11.54 2.66
N ALA A 98 -22.41 11.04 1.84
CA ALA A 98 -22.73 10.05 0.81
C ALA A 98 -23.08 8.66 1.38
N MET A 99 -22.75 8.40 2.65
CA MET A 99 -23.19 7.21 3.40
C MET A 99 -24.47 7.51 4.20
N HIS A 100 -24.47 8.62 4.93
CA HIS A 100 -25.50 9.01 5.90
C HIS A 100 -26.33 10.18 5.36
N TRP A 101 -27.29 9.87 4.47
CA TRP A 101 -28.19 10.89 3.92
C TRP A 101 -29.02 11.58 5.00
N ARG A 102 -29.06 12.92 4.94
CA ARG A 102 -29.80 13.77 5.90
C ARG A 102 -31.17 14.23 5.41
N GLY A 103 -31.73 13.64 4.36
CA GLY A 103 -33.05 14.03 3.85
C GLY A 103 -33.04 15.16 2.79
N GLY A 104 -31.86 15.64 2.36
CA GLY A 104 -31.73 16.73 1.40
C GLY A 104 -32.32 16.40 0.03
N ARG A 105 -33.24 17.24 -0.47
CA ARG A 105 -33.87 17.15 -1.81
C ARG A 105 -33.92 18.53 -2.47
N ASP A 106 -33.64 18.58 -3.77
CA ASP A 106 -33.92 19.74 -4.60
C ASP A 106 -35.43 19.90 -4.88
N TRP A 107 -35.84 20.99 -5.52
CA TRP A 107 -37.25 21.25 -5.84
C TRP A 107 -37.88 20.24 -6.82
N ALA A 108 -37.06 19.46 -7.54
CA ALA A 108 -37.52 18.37 -8.38
C ALA A 108 -37.56 17.03 -7.63
N GLY A 109 -37.36 17.03 -6.32
CA GLY A 109 -37.35 15.84 -5.47
C GLY A 109 -36.07 15.01 -5.55
N ARG A 110 -35.03 15.47 -6.27
CA ARG A 110 -33.77 14.75 -6.41
C ARG A 110 -32.94 14.93 -5.15
N CYS A 111 -32.45 13.82 -4.63
CA CYS A 111 -31.66 13.83 -3.42
C CYS A 111 -30.24 14.33 -3.65
N PHE A 112 -29.70 15.02 -2.65
CA PHE A 112 -28.31 15.45 -2.59
C PHE A 112 -27.65 15.01 -1.28
N ASP A 113 -26.34 14.85 -1.33
CA ASP A 113 -25.52 14.43 -0.20
C ASP A 113 -25.01 15.66 0.57
N VAL A 114 -24.60 16.69 -0.17
CA VAL A 114 -24.05 17.95 0.37
C VAL A 114 -24.57 19.19 -0.39
N VAL A 115 -24.54 20.36 0.23
CA VAL A 115 -24.82 21.66 -0.40
C VAL A 115 -23.54 22.48 -0.60
N ASP A 116 -23.42 23.20 -1.73
CA ASP A 116 -22.24 23.99 -2.08
C ASP A 116 -22.10 25.34 -1.33
N THR A 117 -22.45 25.37 -0.05
CA THR A 117 -22.39 26.57 0.81
C THR A 117 -21.62 26.28 2.08
N THR A 118 -21.44 27.30 2.93
CA THR A 118 -20.82 27.15 4.26
C THR A 118 -21.62 26.28 5.23
N HIS A 119 -22.85 25.86 4.87
CA HIS A 119 -23.57 24.84 5.63
C HIS A 119 -22.85 23.49 5.59
N ASP A 120 -22.29 23.13 4.43
CA ASP A 120 -21.52 21.91 4.23
C ASP A 120 -20.12 22.23 3.73
N GLN A 121 -19.94 22.33 2.40
CA GLN A 121 -18.64 22.62 1.79
C GLN A 121 -18.82 23.42 0.51
N VAL A 122 -18.02 24.47 0.30
CA VAL A 122 -18.18 25.34 -0.85
C VAL A 122 -17.54 24.72 -2.09
N TYR A 123 -18.37 24.08 -2.93
CA TYR A 123 -17.97 23.52 -4.22
C TYR A 123 -18.12 24.55 -5.36
N ALA A 124 -17.02 25.21 -5.70
CA ALA A 124 -16.94 26.21 -6.76
C ALA A 124 -16.09 25.71 -7.95
N PRO A 125 -16.67 25.04 -8.96
CA PRO A 125 -15.91 24.32 -10.01
C PRO A 125 -15.03 25.22 -10.90
N SER A 126 -15.22 26.53 -10.87
CA SER A 126 -14.37 27.51 -11.56
C SER A 126 -13.07 27.84 -10.81
N LYS A 127 -12.85 27.28 -9.62
CA LYS A 127 -11.63 27.51 -8.84
C LYS A 127 -10.41 26.87 -9.49
N THR A 128 -9.33 27.64 -9.58
CA THR A 128 -8.01 27.14 -9.96
C THR A 128 -7.48 26.21 -8.87
N ILE A 129 -7.14 24.98 -9.24
CA ILE A 129 -6.51 23.99 -8.37
C ILE A 129 -5.00 24.07 -8.58
N TYR A 130 -4.27 24.40 -7.52
CA TYR A 130 -2.81 24.47 -7.57
C TYR A 130 -2.18 23.08 -7.38
N PRO A 131 -0.99 22.81 -7.95
CA PRO A 131 -0.32 21.51 -7.82
C PRO A 131 -0.16 21.04 -6.37
N THR A 132 0.15 21.94 -5.43
CA THR A 132 0.31 21.61 -4.01
C THR A 132 -0.97 21.08 -3.37
N GLN A 133 -2.12 21.60 -3.77
CA GLN A 133 -3.45 21.14 -3.31
C GLN A 133 -3.78 19.78 -3.93
N ASP A 134 -3.51 19.62 -5.23
CA ASP A 134 -3.74 18.35 -5.93
C ASP A 134 -2.87 17.21 -5.39
N ASP A 135 -1.61 17.53 -5.08
CA ASP A 135 -0.68 16.64 -4.40
C ASP A 135 -1.17 16.22 -3.02
N ALA A 136 -1.79 17.13 -2.26
CA ALA A 136 -2.37 16.81 -0.96
C ALA A 136 -3.56 15.86 -1.08
N VAL A 137 -4.45 16.07 -2.06
CA VAL A 137 -5.57 15.15 -2.33
C VAL A 137 -5.06 13.79 -2.79
N ARG A 138 -4.08 13.75 -3.70
CA ARG A 138 -3.49 12.50 -4.19
C ARG A 138 -2.80 11.71 -3.08
N ALA A 139 -1.97 12.37 -2.27
CA ALA A 139 -1.22 11.74 -1.20
C ALA A 139 -2.09 11.21 -0.06
N THR A 140 -3.33 11.68 0.05
CA THR A 140 -4.23 11.29 1.14
C THR A 140 -5.46 10.53 0.65
N TRP A 141 -5.53 10.17 -0.64
CA TRP A 141 -6.77 9.67 -1.25
C TRP A 141 -7.25 8.34 -0.64
N ASN A 142 -6.33 7.47 -0.25
CA ASN A 142 -6.65 6.17 0.36
C ASN A 142 -6.85 6.26 1.88
N LEU A 143 -6.51 7.38 2.51
CA LEU A 143 -6.54 7.54 3.96
C LEU A 143 -7.95 7.85 4.51
N THR A 144 -8.30 7.29 5.66
CA THR A 144 -9.57 7.59 6.37
C THR A 144 -9.28 8.02 7.80
N LEU A 145 -10.20 8.68 8.50
CA LEU A 145 -10.01 8.94 9.94
C LEU A 145 -10.96 8.08 10.74
N ARG A 146 -10.44 7.50 11.82
CA ARG A 146 -11.22 6.68 12.74
C ARG A 146 -11.09 7.19 14.16
N LYS A 147 -12.16 7.03 14.93
CA LYS A 147 -12.13 7.07 16.40
C LYS A 147 -12.40 5.63 16.86
N GLY A 148 -11.35 4.92 17.28
CA GLY A 148 -11.42 3.46 17.42
C GLY A 148 -11.72 2.81 16.07
N THR A 149 -12.77 1.99 15.99
CA THR A 149 -13.22 1.35 14.73
C THR A 149 -14.19 2.22 13.91
N SER A 150 -14.68 3.34 14.48
CA SER A 150 -15.76 4.13 13.88
C SER A 150 -15.26 5.10 12.82
N PHE A 151 -15.85 5.03 11.62
CA PHE A 151 -15.77 6.09 10.61
C PHE A 151 -16.68 7.24 11.04
N PHE A 152 -16.13 8.45 11.20
CA PHE A 152 -16.86 9.57 11.80
C PHE A 152 -16.91 10.78 10.88
N MET A 153 -17.93 11.62 11.07
CA MET A 153 -18.05 12.88 10.34
C MET A 153 -16.98 13.85 10.82
N THR A 154 -16.11 14.27 9.90
CA THR A 154 -15.14 15.34 10.14
C THR A 154 -15.81 16.70 10.00
N GLY A 155 -15.37 17.70 10.76
CA GLY A 155 -15.70 19.11 10.52
C GLY A 155 -14.43 19.95 10.36
N TYR A 156 -14.52 21.14 9.77
CA TYR A 156 -13.41 22.09 9.74
C TYR A 156 -13.92 23.54 9.79
N ARG A 157 -13.07 24.46 10.26
CA ARG A 157 -13.36 25.90 10.37
C ARG A 157 -12.08 26.70 10.12
N ALA A 158 -12.21 28.02 9.91
CA ALA A 158 -11.07 28.88 9.65
C ALA A 158 -10.04 28.93 10.81
N GLY A 159 -10.48 28.91 12.08
CA GLY A 159 -9.61 29.17 13.24
C GLY A 159 -9.13 30.63 13.32
N ASP A 160 -8.34 31.01 14.32
CA ASP A 160 -7.75 32.35 14.51
C ASP A 160 -6.29 32.51 14.06
N GLY A 161 -5.60 31.39 13.78
CA GLY A 161 -4.19 31.36 13.39
C GLY A 161 -3.21 31.08 14.51
N ILE A 162 -3.66 30.75 15.73
CA ILE A 162 -2.78 30.42 16.85
C ILE A 162 -2.58 28.91 16.93
N CYS A 163 -1.34 28.41 16.92
CA CYS A 163 -1.10 26.97 16.97
C CYS A 163 -1.71 26.32 18.23
N GLY A 164 -2.67 25.43 18.00
CA GLY A 164 -3.29 24.61 19.03
C GLY A 164 -4.36 25.33 19.83
N ASP A 165 -4.78 26.52 19.44
CA ASP A 165 -5.99 27.11 20.00
C ASP A 165 -7.26 26.49 19.39
N GLN A 166 -8.39 26.61 20.07
CA GLN A 166 -9.72 26.16 19.62
C GLN A 166 -9.83 24.64 19.37
N GLN A 167 -9.15 23.82 20.19
CA GLN A 167 -9.28 22.36 20.13
C GLN A 167 -10.60 21.88 20.74
N ASP A 168 -11.59 21.58 19.91
CA ASP A 168 -12.92 21.10 20.34
C ASP A 168 -13.14 19.59 20.14
N GLY A 169 -12.19 18.89 19.51
CA GLY A 169 -12.28 17.45 19.23
C GLY A 169 -13.15 17.09 18.02
N TRP A 170 -13.74 18.08 17.33
CA TRP A 170 -14.71 17.90 16.26
C TRP A 170 -14.39 18.67 14.98
N HIS A 171 -13.63 19.76 15.07
CA HIS A 171 -13.28 20.61 13.93
C HIS A 171 -11.77 20.79 13.78
N LEU A 172 -11.27 20.52 12.59
CA LEU A 172 -9.94 20.97 12.17
C LEU A 172 -9.96 22.49 11.97
N MET A 173 -9.08 23.21 12.65
CA MET A 173 -8.95 24.66 12.53
C MET A 173 -7.88 25.00 11.50
N GLN A 174 -8.29 25.48 10.33
CA GLN A 174 -7.44 25.66 9.15
C GLN A 174 -6.17 26.51 9.41
N ARG A 175 -6.36 27.73 9.92
CA ARG A 175 -5.26 28.67 10.16
C ARG A 175 -4.37 28.18 11.31
N ASN A 176 -4.98 27.66 12.37
CA ASN A 176 -4.28 27.16 13.56
C ASN A 176 -3.46 25.89 13.24
N ALA A 177 -4.00 25.01 12.41
CA ALA A 177 -3.28 23.84 11.89
C ALA A 177 -2.05 24.27 11.09
N SER A 178 -2.18 25.29 10.24
CA SER A 178 -1.06 25.80 9.47
C SER A 178 0.01 26.43 10.37
N ALA A 179 -0.41 27.18 11.38
CA ALA A 179 0.47 27.74 12.40
C ALA A 179 1.27 26.63 13.10
N CYS A 180 0.63 25.52 13.50
CA CYS A 180 1.34 24.40 14.12
C CYS A 180 2.39 23.74 13.21
N VAL A 181 2.08 23.60 11.92
CA VAL A 181 3.06 23.06 10.97
C VAL A 181 4.24 24.02 10.81
N MET A 182 4.00 25.33 10.73
CA MET A 182 5.06 26.32 10.53
C MET A 182 5.90 26.56 11.79
N GLU A 183 5.26 26.65 12.95
CA GLU A 183 5.91 26.97 14.23
C GLU A 183 6.60 25.76 14.87
N ARG A 184 5.97 24.58 14.75
CA ARG A 184 6.39 23.36 15.46
C ARG A 184 6.81 22.22 14.55
N GLY A 185 6.71 22.39 13.23
CA GLY A 185 6.99 21.32 12.28
C GLY A 185 6.01 20.15 12.39
N GLU A 186 4.80 20.38 12.91
CA GLU A 186 3.85 19.28 13.13
C GLU A 186 3.50 18.56 11.82
N SER A 187 3.44 17.22 11.88
CA SER A 187 2.96 16.39 10.78
C SER A 187 1.45 16.52 10.60
N MET A 188 0.95 16.02 9.47
CA MET A 188 -0.50 15.96 9.20
C MET A 188 -1.24 15.27 10.34
N GLU A 189 -0.73 14.14 10.82
CA GLU A 189 -1.39 13.36 11.86
C GLU A 189 -1.37 14.06 13.23
N GLN A 190 -0.27 14.71 13.57
CA GLN A 190 -0.18 15.50 14.81
C GLN A 190 -1.24 16.60 14.82
N VAL A 191 -1.40 17.29 13.68
CA VAL A 191 -2.47 18.26 13.49
C VAL A 191 -3.85 17.60 13.61
N LEU A 192 -4.10 16.47 12.94
CA LEU A 192 -5.40 15.78 12.99
C LEU A 192 -5.75 15.31 14.41
N ARG A 193 -4.80 14.71 15.15
CA ARG A 193 -4.97 14.26 16.54
C ARG A 193 -5.15 15.45 17.49
N ARG A 194 -4.50 16.57 17.22
CA ARG A 194 -4.67 17.80 18.00
C ARG A 194 -6.11 18.33 17.93
N TYR A 195 -6.70 18.37 16.74
CA TYR A 195 -8.03 18.99 16.57
C TYR A 195 -9.19 18.01 16.67
N TYR A 196 -9.01 16.75 16.30
CA TYR A 196 -10.07 15.73 16.38
C TYR A 196 -9.96 14.80 17.61
N GLY A 197 -8.90 14.96 18.41
CA GLY A 197 -8.62 14.18 19.62
C GLY A 197 -7.49 13.15 19.42
N SER A 198 -6.76 12.88 20.51
CA SER A 198 -5.56 12.02 20.49
C SER A 198 -5.83 10.57 20.07
N SER A 199 -7.07 10.11 20.20
CA SER A 199 -7.52 8.76 19.79
C SER A 199 -7.82 8.63 18.31
N VAL A 200 -7.64 9.69 17.51
CA VAL A 200 -7.86 9.63 16.07
C VAL A 200 -6.73 8.88 15.37
N SER A 201 -7.12 7.93 14.52
CA SER A 201 -6.25 7.18 13.64
C SER A 201 -6.51 7.58 12.19
N VAL A 202 -5.46 7.91 11.43
CA VAL A 202 -5.48 8.04 9.96
C VAL A 202 -5.24 6.67 9.32
N VAL A 203 -6.31 5.94 9.03
CA VAL A 203 -6.23 4.56 8.53
C VAL A 203 -5.97 4.54 7.03
N ASP A 204 -4.84 3.95 6.63
CA ASP A 204 -4.62 3.44 5.27
C ASP A 204 -5.33 2.07 5.17
N PRO A 205 -5.95 1.67 4.05
CA PRO A 205 -6.54 0.34 3.84
C PRO A 205 -5.62 -0.89 4.05
N GLY A 206 -4.57 -0.80 4.85
CA GLY A 206 -3.80 -1.91 5.36
C GLY A 206 -2.47 -2.07 4.64
N LEU A 207 -1.38 -1.80 5.34
CA LEU A 207 -0.09 -2.30 4.91
C LEU A 207 -0.19 -3.83 4.80
N ASN A 208 0.18 -4.37 3.65
CA ASN A 208 0.10 -5.79 3.33
C ASN A 208 -1.32 -6.39 3.23
N ASP A 209 -2.34 -5.61 2.84
CA ASP A 209 -3.68 -6.13 2.55
C ASP A 209 -3.70 -6.89 1.20
N VAL A 210 -3.71 -8.22 1.21
CA VAL A 210 -3.80 -9.06 -0.01
C VAL A 210 -5.26 -9.30 -0.38
N THR A 211 -6.09 -9.49 0.64
CA THR A 211 -7.51 -9.85 0.55
C THR A 211 -8.41 -8.67 0.23
N GLY A 212 -7.87 -7.45 0.23
CA GLY A 212 -8.57 -6.19 -0.04
C GLY A 212 -9.72 -5.95 0.93
N ASP A 213 -9.68 -6.59 2.09
CA ASP A 213 -10.71 -6.43 3.10
C ASP A 213 -10.49 -5.13 3.88
N GLY A 214 -9.27 -4.60 3.86
CA GLY A 214 -8.76 -3.42 4.50
C GLY A 214 -7.78 -3.69 5.66
N TYR A 215 -7.62 -4.92 6.17
CA TYR A 215 -6.65 -5.29 7.21
C TYR A 215 -5.39 -5.76 6.50
N GLY A 216 -4.25 -5.47 7.09
CA GLY A 216 -3.01 -6.14 6.71
C GLY A 216 -3.12 -7.64 6.94
N ASP A 217 -2.70 -8.40 5.93
CA ASP A 217 -2.71 -9.84 5.94
C ASP A 217 -1.32 -10.40 6.23
N GLY A 218 -1.27 -11.51 6.97
CA GLY A 218 -0.09 -12.36 7.03
C GLY A 218 -0.12 -13.31 5.85
N ALA A 219 0.80 -13.13 4.90
CA ALA A 219 0.91 -13.98 3.74
C ALA A 219 2.23 -14.76 3.76
N ALA A 220 2.18 -16.02 3.33
CA ALA A 220 3.37 -16.81 3.06
C ALA A 220 3.14 -17.70 1.85
N VAL A 221 4.16 -17.80 0.99
CA VAL A 221 4.19 -18.79 -0.08
C VAL A 221 4.58 -20.14 0.52
N VAL A 222 3.83 -21.17 0.17
CA VAL A 222 4.05 -22.57 0.57
C VAL A 222 4.49 -23.33 -0.67
N THR A 223 5.69 -23.90 -0.66
CA THR A 223 6.20 -24.71 -1.77
C THR A 223 6.15 -26.19 -1.42
N ASP A 224 5.46 -26.99 -2.23
CA ASP A 224 5.50 -28.44 -2.15
C ASP A 224 6.86 -28.95 -2.66
N ALA A 225 7.60 -29.64 -1.79
CA ALA A 225 8.98 -30.04 -2.07
C ALA A 225 9.11 -31.13 -3.17
N VAL A 226 8.02 -31.85 -3.48
CA VAL A 226 8.03 -32.96 -4.45
C VAL A 226 7.65 -32.45 -5.84
N THR A 227 6.56 -31.70 -5.91
CA THR A 227 5.96 -31.22 -7.16
C THR A 227 6.47 -29.86 -7.58
N GLY A 228 7.01 -29.07 -6.65
CA GLY A 228 7.36 -27.66 -6.86
C GLY A 228 6.12 -26.76 -7.04
N GLN A 229 4.92 -27.25 -6.74
CA GLN A 229 3.72 -26.43 -6.73
C GLN A 229 3.76 -25.45 -5.57
N GLU A 230 3.42 -24.20 -5.87
CA GLU A 230 3.35 -23.13 -4.89
C GLU A 230 1.91 -22.71 -4.65
N THR A 231 1.56 -22.56 -3.38
CA THR A 231 0.28 -22.05 -2.89
C THR A 231 0.53 -20.91 -1.91
N ALA A 232 -0.52 -20.27 -1.40
CA ALA A 232 -0.39 -19.27 -0.33
C ALA A 232 -1.13 -19.72 0.93
N ALA A 233 -0.45 -19.57 2.07
CA ALA A 233 -1.07 -19.55 3.38
C ALA A 233 -1.35 -18.09 3.77
N LEU A 234 -2.59 -17.81 4.17
CA LEU A 234 -3.06 -16.46 4.45
C LEU A 234 -3.73 -16.35 5.81
N ALA A 235 -3.60 -15.16 6.36
CA ALA A 235 -4.10 -14.80 7.67
C ALA A 235 -4.60 -13.37 7.66
N THR A 236 -5.82 -13.17 8.13
CA THR A 236 -6.48 -11.87 8.28
C THR A 236 -7.09 -11.76 9.67
N SER A 237 -7.23 -10.54 10.16
CA SER A 237 -8.02 -10.21 11.35
C SER A 237 -9.49 -9.90 11.03
N ASP A 238 -9.90 -9.77 9.75
CA ASP A 238 -11.33 -9.65 9.43
C ASP A 238 -12.03 -10.99 9.67
N PRO A 239 -13.03 -11.06 10.54
CA PRO A 239 -13.71 -12.32 10.82
C PRO A 239 -14.50 -12.87 9.62
N ARG A 240 -14.99 -12.01 8.72
CA ARG A 240 -15.75 -12.45 7.53
C ARG A 240 -14.80 -13.02 6.48
N THR A 241 -13.69 -12.34 6.22
CA THR A 241 -12.64 -12.85 5.32
C THR A 241 -12.02 -14.12 5.90
N ALA A 242 -11.78 -14.19 7.22
CA ALA A 242 -11.27 -15.40 7.86
C ALA A 242 -12.20 -16.61 7.64
N VAL A 243 -13.52 -16.43 7.77
CA VAL A 243 -14.51 -17.46 7.45
C VAL A 243 -14.46 -17.84 5.96
N GLN A 244 -14.33 -16.84 5.08
CA GLN A 244 -14.21 -17.09 3.64
C GLN A 244 -12.96 -17.92 3.31
N LEU A 245 -11.79 -17.56 3.86
CA LEU A 245 -10.55 -18.30 3.67
C LEU A 245 -10.66 -19.74 4.20
N ALA A 246 -11.27 -19.93 5.37
CA ALA A 246 -11.50 -21.27 5.93
C ALA A 246 -12.47 -22.13 5.10
N SER A 247 -13.33 -21.51 4.28
CA SER A 247 -14.26 -22.22 3.39
C SER A 247 -13.62 -22.67 2.06
N VAL A 248 -12.40 -22.22 1.75
CA VAL A 248 -11.69 -22.61 0.53
C VAL A 248 -11.23 -24.06 0.63
N SER A 249 -11.88 -24.97 -0.11
CA SER A 249 -11.64 -26.41 -0.02
C SER A 249 -10.35 -26.89 -0.69
N GLN A 250 -9.81 -26.11 -1.63
CA GLN A 250 -8.52 -26.39 -2.27
C GLN A 250 -7.71 -25.10 -2.43
N PRO A 251 -6.44 -25.07 -2.03
CA PRO A 251 -5.59 -23.90 -2.18
C PRO A 251 -5.35 -23.60 -3.67
N VAL A 252 -5.31 -22.31 -4.01
CA VAL A 252 -5.01 -21.86 -5.38
C VAL A 252 -3.54 -22.13 -5.67
N VAL A 253 -3.27 -22.90 -6.72
CA VAL A 253 -1.90 -23.08 -7.23
C VAL A 253 -1.48 -21.79 -7.93
N LEU A 254 -0.51 -21.11 -7.34
CA LEU A 254 0.05 -19.84 -7.82
C LEU A 254 0.97 -20.07 -9.01
N ALA A 255 1.85 -21.07 -8.87
CA ALA A 255 2.84 -21.44 -9.87
C ALA A 255 3.32 -22.87 -9.63
N THR A 256 4.03 -23.40 -10.62
CA THR A 256 4.94 -24.53 -10.43
C THR A 256 6.33 -24.01 -10.71
N VAL A 257 7.19 -24.04 -9.71
CA VAL A 257 8.54 -23.48 -9.79
C VAL A 257 9.53 -24.63 -9.62
N SER A 258 10.42 -24.80 -10.59
CA SER A 258 11.44 -25.85 -10.51
C SER A 258 12.40 -25.55 -9.36
N ALA A 259 12.83 -26.60 -8.65
CA ALA A 259 13.77 -26.48 -7.55
C ALA A 259 15.02 -25.66 -7.95
N GLY A 260 15.38 -24.67 -7.13
CA GLY A 260 16.52 -23.78 -7.36
C GLY A 260 16.35 -22.77 -8.51
N SER A 261 15.15 -22.62 -9.09
CA SER A 261 14.87 -21.60 -10.10
C SER A 261 14.26 -20.32 -9.53
N LEU A 262 13.56 -20.38 -8.39
CA LEU A 262 13.15 -19.17 -7.65
C LEU A 262 14.41 -18.50 -7.09
N LEU A 263 14.66 -17.25 -7.50
CA LEU A 263 15.82 -16.48 -7.05
C LEU A 263 15.47 -15.58 -5.87
N ASP A 264 14.31 -14.93 -5.92
CA ASP A 264 13.81 -14.05 -4.86
C ASP A 264 12.32 -13.74 -5.07
N GLN A 265 11.66 -13.17 -4.05
CA GLN A 265 10.26 -12.76 -4.11
C GLN A 265 9.96 -11.59 -3.17
N ALA A 266 8.94 -10.81 -3.50
CA ALA A 266 8.51 -9.66 -2.70
C ALA A 266 7.04 -9.33 -2.98
N THR A 267 6.46 -8.45 -2.18
CA THR A 267 5.11 -7.93 -2.37
C THR A 267 5.09 -6.43 -2.64
N THR A 268 4.17 -5.99 -3.49
CA THR A 268 3.82 -4.57 -3.68
C THR A 268 2.51 -4.45 -4.44
N ASP A 269 1.85 -3.30 -4.43
CA ASP A 269 0.61 -3.10 -5.20
C ASP A 269 0.98 -2.67 -6.62
N LEU A 270 1.06 -3.62 -7.56
CA LEU A 270 1.54 -3.37 -8.92
C LEU A 270 0.46 -2.77 -9.81
N ASN A 271 -0.82 -2.87 -9.45
CA ASN A 271 -1.96 -2.49 -10.29
C ASN A 271 -2.83 -1.35 -9.71
N ARG A 272 -2.51 -0.88 -8.50
CA ARG A 272 -3.19 0.16 -7.76
C ARG A 272 -4.64 -0.18 -7.43
N ASP A 273 -4.95 -1.46 -7.22
CA ASP A 273 -6.28 -1.90 -6.76
C ASP A 273 -6.44 -1.88 -5.23
N GLY A 274 -5.36 -1.47 -4.54
CA GLY A 274 -5.26 -1.38 -3.09
C GLY A 274 -4.92 -2.71 -2.43
N ARG A 275 -4.55 -3.74 -3.21
CA ARG A 275 -4.10 -5.03 -2.69
C ARG A 275 -2.62 -5.20 -2.94
N ARG A 276 -1.92 -5.91 -2.04
CA ARG A 276 -0.56 -6.36 -2.34
C ARG A 276 -0.59 -7.53 -3.32
N ASP A 277 0.23 -7.41 -4.36
CA ASP A 277 0.53 -8.44 -5.32
C ASP A 277 1.86 -9.09 -4.97
N LEU A 278 1.99 -10.38 -5.29
CA LEU A 278 3.25 -11.11 -5.14
C LEU A 278 4.01 -11.09 -6.47
N VAL A 279 5.30 -10.76 -6.41
CA VAL A 279 6.23 -10.91 -7.53
C VAL A 279 7.31 -11.93 -7.20
N GLN A 280 7.57 -12.83 -8.15
CA GLN A 280 8.63 -13.83 -8.07
C GLN A 280 9.61 -13.64 -9.22
N LEU A 281 10.90 -13.60 -8.87
CA LEU A 281 12.00 -13.63 -9.83
C LEU A 281 12.43 -15.08 -10.06
N ILE A 282 12.21 -15.57 -11.28
CA ILE A 282 12.48 -16.96 -11.65
C ILE A 282 13.58 -16.99 -12.72
N ALA A 283 14.62 -17.78 -12.49
CA ALA A 283 15.68 -18.02 -13.46
C ALA A 283 15.23 -18.98 -14.56
N THR A 284 15.31 -18.54 -15.81
CA THR A 284 14.91 -19.35 -16.97
C THR A 284 16.04 -20.29 -17.41
N ALA A 285 15.71 -21.34 -18.17
CA ALA A 285 16.68 -22.33 -18.64
C ALA A 285 17.73 -21.75 -19.61
N ASN A 286 17.37 -20.71 -20.37
CA ASN A 286 18.26 -19.98 -21.28
C ASN A 286 19.15 -18.93 -20.57
N GLY A 287 19.18 -18.92 -19.23
CA GLY A 287 20.03 -18.03 -18.42
C GLY A 287 19.52 -16.60 -18.24
N GLY A 288 18.30 -16.31 -18.69
CA GLY A 288 17.59 -15.08 -18.39
C GLY A 288 16.81 -15.15 -17.06
N ALA A 289 15.86 -14.23 -16.91
CA ALA A 289 14.88 -14.24 -15.84
C ALA A 289 13.47 -13.93 -16.34
N GLN A 290 12.51 -14.35 -15.54
CA GLN A 290 11.11 -14.03 -15.65
C GLN A 290 10.66 -13.41 -14.33
N LEU A 291 9.87 -12.34 -14.42
CA LEU A 291 9.12 -11.80 -13.29
C LEU A 291 7.67 -12.26 -13.45
N LYS A 292 7.30 -13.20 -12.57
CA LYS A 292 5.94 -13.74 -12.50
C LYS A 292 5.19 -13.00 -11.42
N VAL A 293 4.02 -12.48 -11.76
CA VAL A 293 3.19 -11.64 -10.90
C VAL A 293 1.89 -12.38 -10.60
N MET A 294 1.57 -12.49 -9.32
CA MET A 294 0.34 -13.06 -8.81
C MET A 294 -0.46 -11.93 -8.17
N LEU A 295 -1.53 -11.50 -8.84
CA LEU A 295 -2.35 -10.38 -8.35
C LEU A 295 -3.12 -10.77 -7.08
N GLY A 296 -3.26 -9.83 -6.16
CA GLY A 296 -4.11 -9.95 -4.98
C GLY A 296 -5.58 -10.20 -5.34
N SER A 297 -6.30 -10.84 -4.42
CA SER A 297 -7.70 -11.25 -4.59
C SER A 297 -8.32 -11.52 -3.23
N SER A 298 -9.66 -11.55 -3.15
CA SER A 298 -10.37 -11.74 -1.88
C SER A 298 -10.08 -13.08 -1.19
N THR A 299 -9.44 -14.01 -1.87
CA THR A 299 -9.06 -15.32 -1.35
C THR A 299 -7.55 -15.54 -1.40
N GLY A 300 -6.77 -14.48 -1.52
CA GLY A 300 -5.31 -14.55 -1.61
C GLY A 300 -4.76 -14.10 -2.95
N PHE A 301 -3.92 -14.92 -3.55
CA PHE A 301 -3.29 -14.59 -4.83
C PHE A 301 -3.91 -15.35 -6.00
N ARG A 302 -3.98 -14.70 -7.15
CA ARG A 302 -4.35 -15.33 -8.42
C ARG A 302 -3.17 -16.15 -8.97
N PRO A 303 -3.42 -17.12 -9.88
CA PRO A 303 -2.35 -17.80 -10.60
C PRO A 303 -1.43 -16.80 -11.29
N GLY A 304 -0.12 -17.05 -11.20
CA GLY A 304 0.89 -16.08 -11.62
C GLY A 304 0.98 -15.95 -13.14
N VAL A 305 1.16 -14.72 -13.61
CA VAL A 305 1.32 -14.35 -15.01
C VAL A 305 2.69 -13.73 -15.21
N ALA A 306 3.39 -14.10 -16.28
CA ALA A 306 4.65 -13.46 -16.63
C ALA A 306 4.42 -12.03 -17.10
N TRP A 307 4.82 -11.04 -16.29
CA TRP A 307 4.73 -9.62 -16.65
C TRP A 307 5.98 -9.12 -17.34
N TRP A 308 7.10 -9.81 -17.15
CA TRP A 308 8.33 -9.56 -17.88
C TRP A 308 9.14 -10.85 -18.04
N SER A 309 9.87 -10.96 -19.14
CA SER A 309 10.84 -12.02 -19.38
C SER A 309 11.96 -11.47 -20.25
N GLY A 310 13.20 -11.78 -19.91
CA GLY A 310 14.34 -11.29 -20.66
C GLY A 310 15.67 -11.52 -19.97
N ILE A 311 16.69 -10.78 -20.42
CA ILE A 311 18.02 -10.81 -19.85
C ILE A 311 18.24 -9.48 -19.12
N VAL A 312 18.65 -9.56 -17.86
CA VAL A 312 19.16 -8.40 -17.13
C VAL A 312 20.65 -8.31 -17.42
N GLN A 313 21.08 -7.24 -18.09
CA GLN A 313 22.43 -7.00 -18.63
C GLN A 313 23.55 -7.77 -17.89
N GLY A 314 24.24 -8.72 -18.54
CA GLY A 314 25.38 -9.47 -17.97
C GLY A 314 25.29 -10.99 -18.17
N SER A 315 26.02 -11.75 -17.35
CA SER A 315 26.02 -13.23 -17.32
C SER A 315 24.70 -13.84 -16.79
N ASN A 316 24.55 -15.15 -16.95
CA ASN A 316 23.44 -15.96 -16.45
C ASN A 316 23.08 -15.61 -14.99
N LEU A 317 21.81 -15.31 -14.73
CA LEU A 317 21.35 -14.98 -13.37
C LEU A 317 21.42 -16.17 -12.42
N ARG A 318 21.43 -17.41 -12.94
CA ARG A 318 21.72 -18.61 -12.13
C ARG A 318 23.15 -18.53 -11.62
N GLY A 319 23.29 -18.47 -10.30
CA GLY A 319 24.59 -18.33 -9.62
C GLY A 319 25.03 -16.88 -9.38
N ALA A 320 24.25 -15.88 -9.80
CA ALA A 320 24.49 -14.49 -9.44
C ALA A 320 23.77 -14.13 -8.13
N THR A 321 24.40 -13.29 -7.30
CA THR A 321 23.72 -12.64 -6.18
C THR A 321 22.79 -11.57 -6.74
N VAL A 322 21.49 -11.88 -6.80
CA VAL A 322 20.41 -10.94 -7.11
C VAL A 322 19.49 -10.80 -5.91
N ARG A 323 18.94 -9.61 -5.73
CA ARG A 323 17.88 -9.30 -4.75
C ARG A 323 16.74 -8.58 -5.45
N VAL A 324 15.51 -8.94 -5.11
CA VAL A 324 14.31 -8.21 -5.48
C VAL A 324 13.98 -7.22 -4.37
N VAL A 325 13.77 -5.96 -4.75
CA VAL A 325 13.19 -4.94 -3.89
C VAL A 325 11.97 -4.37 -4.59
N THR A 326 10.96 -3.97 -3.82
CA THR A 326 9.70 -3.46 -4.37
C THR A 326 9.25 -2.21 -3.65
N GLY A 327 8.52 -1.36 -4.36
CA GLY A 327 8.02 -0.08 -3.84
C GLY A 327 7.76 0.90 -4.97
N ASP A 328 7.05 1.99 -4.70
CA ASP A 328 6.80 3.05 -5.69
C ASP A 328 8.02 3.97 -5.76
N PHE A 329 9.01 3.64 -6.61
CA PHE A 329 10.26 4.41 -6.68
C PHE A 329 10.07 5.74 -7.43
N ASP A 330 8.99 5.89 -8.21
CA ASP A 330 8.77 7.07 -9.04
C ASP A 330 7.56 7.95 -8.65
N ALA A 331 6.88 7.60 -7.56
CA ALA A 331 5.73 8.28 -6.96
C ALA A 331 4.52 8.40 -7.90
N ASP A 332 4.32 7.43 -8.80
CA ASP A 332 3.13 7.38 -9.67
C ASP A 332 1.93 6.67 -9.03
N GLY A 333 2.15 6.01 -7.89
CA GLY A 333 1.19 5.26 -7.11
C GLY A 333 1.00 3.81 -7.54
N LEU A 334 1.85 3.30 -8.44
CA LEU A 334 2.04 1.87 -8.71
C LEU A 334 3.33 1.42 -8.02
N GLY A 335 3.32 0.20 -7.48
CA GLY A 335 4.54 -0.46 -7.07
C GLY A 335 5.41 -0.79 -8.27
N ASP A 336 6.72 -0.64 -8.10
CA ASP A 336 7.73 -1.06 -9.07
C ASP A 336 8.53 -2.26 -8.54
N VAL A 337 9.30 -2.88 -9.45
CA VAL A 337 10.18 -4.00 -9.14
C VAL A 337 11.63 -3.63 -9.45
N GLY A 338 12.48 -3.65 -8.43
CA GLY A 338 13.92 -3.42 -8.52
C GLY A 338 14.71 -4.73 -8.45
N LEU A 339 15.64 -4.92 -9.37
CA LEU A 339 16.59 -6.03 -9.38
C LEU A 339 17.98 -5.51 -9.05
N LEU A 340 18.43 -5.75 -7.82
CA LEU A 340 19.76 -5.36 -7.35
C LEU A 340 20.74 -6.51 -7.57
N ARG A 341 21.82 -6.27 -8.30
CA ARG A 341 22.85 -7.27 -8.56
C ARG A 341 24.21 -6.68 -8.84
N VAL A 342 25.25 -7.51 -8.76
CA VAL A 342 26.60 -7.15 -9.22
C VAL A 342 26.72 -7.38 -10.72
N ILE A 343 27.18 -6.37 -11.44
CA ILE A 343 27.65 -6.46 -12.82
C ILE A 343 29.17 -6.67 -12.77
N PRO A 344 29.68 -7.83 -13.23
CA PRO A 344 31.12 -8.09 -13.23
C PRO A 344 31.89 -7.07 -14.07
N ALA A 345 33.13 -6.81 -13.66
CA ALA A 345 34.07 -6.07 -14.49
C ALA A 345 34.24 -6.77 -15.86
N PRO A 346 34.48 -6.02 -16.95
CA PRO A 346 34.87 -6.61 -18.22
C PRO A 346 36.09 -7.53 -18.06
N PRO A 347 36.25 -8.56 -18.92
CA PRO A 347 37.44 -9.40 -18.89
C PRO A 347 38.73 -8.56 -18.98
N PRO A 348 39.85 -9.00 -18.37
CA PRO A 348 41.10 -8.24 -18.31
C PRO A 348 41.64 -7.76 -19.68
N ASN A 349 41.25 -8.44 -20.76
CA ASN A 349 41.66 -8.15 -22.14
C ASN A 349 40.59 -7.40 -22.98
N SER A 350 39.56 -6.85 -22.33
CA SER A 350 38.56 -6.00 -22.98
C SER A 350 39.10 -4.57 -23.18
N LEU A 351 38.63 -3.87 -24.22
CA LEU A 351 38.87 -2.43 -24.40
C LEU A 351 38.31 -1.57 -23.25
N LEU A 352 37.53 -2.16 -22.35
CA LEU A 352 36.95 -1.54 -21.16
C LEU A 352 37.57 -2.05 -19.84
N SER A 353 38.78 -2.62 -19.87
CA SER A 353 39.44 -3.29 -18.72
C SER A 353 39.68 -2.40 -17.48
N ALA A 354 39.51 -1.08 -17.58
CA ALA A 354 39.59 -0.14 -16.46
C ALA A 354 38.28 -0.05 -15.62
N GLN A 355 37.18 -0.70 -16.03
CA GLN A 355 35.91 -0.65 -15.30
C GLN A 355 35.85 -1.69 -14.17
N SER A 356 35.60 -1.23 -12.95
CA SER A 356 35.34 -2.08 -11.77
C SER A 356 33.97 -2.76 -11.83
N ALA A 357 33.80 -3.86 -11.07
CA ALA A 357 32.49 -4.44 -10.83
C ALA A 357 31.57 -3.43 -10.12
N LEU A 358 30.33 -3.33 -10.59
CA LEU A 358 29.35 -2.37 -10.06
C LEU A 358 28.11 -3.09 -9.57
N SER A 359 27.73 -2.79 -8.34
CA SER A 359 26.41 -3.11 -7.84
C SER A 359 25.42 -2.17 -8.49
N THR A 360 24.41 -2.73 -9.14
CA THR A 360 23.48 -2.04 -10.03
C THR A 360 22.05 -2.40 -9.66
N LEU A 361 21.20 -1.39 -9.48
CA LEU A 361 19.76 -1.55 -9.39
C LEU A 361 19.14 -1.31 -10.78
N PHE A 362 18.48 -2.33 -11.30
CA PHE A 362 17.63 -2.22 -12.48
C PHE A 362 16.18 -2.08 -12.02
N LEU A 363 15.52 -0.98 -12.37
CA LEU A 363 14.11 -0.79 -12.06
C LEU A 363 13.25 -1.17 -13.26
N LEU A 364 12.24 -1.99 -13.02
CA LEU A 364 11.17 -2.32 -13.95
C LEU A 364 9.90 -1.66 -13.43
N ARG A 365 9.51 -0.57 -14.11
CA ARG A 365 8.34 0.20 -13.73
C ARG A 365 7.06 -0.52 -14.07
N SER A 366 6.08 -0.49 -13.16
CA SER A 366 4.77 -1.05 -13.47
C SER A 366 4.00 -0.17 -14.46
N THR A 367 3.06 -0.80 -15.16
CA THR A 367 2.05 -0.15 -15.99
C THR A 367 0.62 -0.50 -15.54
N GLY A 368 0.51 -1.22 -14.41
CA GLY A 368 -0.74 -1.78 -13.89
C GLY A 368 -1.20 -3.08 -14.55
N SER A 369 -0.57 -3.49 -15.65
CA SER A 369 -0.89 -4.73 -16.37
C SER A 369 0.34 -5.47 -16.91
N GLY A 370 1.53 -5.00 -16.55
CA GLY A 370 2.82 -5.48 -17.03
C GLY A 370 3.96 -4.61 -16.51
N LEU A 371 5.19 -5.04 -16.72
CA LEU A 371 6.40 -4.31 -16.32
C LEU A 371 7.14 -3.78 -17.56
N ARG A 372 7.59 -2.53 -17.50
CA ARG A 372 8.52 -1.99 -18.49
C ARG A 372 9.87 -2.69 -18.38
N GLY A 373 10.62 -2.71 -19.48
CA GLY A 373 11.96 -3.29 -19.50
C GLY A 373 12.91 -2.63 -18.47
N PRO A 374 13.91 -3.38 -17.98
CA PRO A 374 14.81 -2.92 -16.92
C PRO A 374 15.61 -1.69 -17.35
N ALA A 375 15.54 -0.64 -16.53
CA ALA A 375 16.36 0.55 -16.67
C ALA A 375 17.34 0.65 -15.50
N VAL A 376 18.61 0.97 -15.77
CA VAL A 376 19.58 1.27 -14.71
C VAL A 376 19.12 2.54 -13.98
N GLN A 377 18.91 2.45 -12.66
CA GLN A 377 18.50 3.60 -11.84
C GLN A 377 19.53 3.96 -10.77
N TRP A 378 20.45 3.04 -10.46
CA TRP A 378 21.48 3.26 -9.46
C TRP A 378 22.66 2.33 -9.70
N GLN A 379 23.88 2.85 -9.52
CA GLN A 379 25.11 2.08 -9.60
C GLN A 379 26.14 2.58 -8.58
N GLN A 380 26.80 1.65 -7.89
CA GLN A 380 27.92 1.97 -7.02
C GLN A 380 28.84 0.77 -6.86
N SER A 381 30.14 1.01 -6.65
CA SER A 381 31.10 -0.04 -6.32
C SER A 381 30.97 -0.44 -4.85
N ILE A 382 30.04 -1.34 -4.54
CA ILE A 382 29.84 -1.93 -3.22
C ILE A 382 29.83 -3.46 -3.28
N ASP A 383 30.27 -4.10 -2.21
CA ASP A 383 30.11 -5.54 -2.02
C ASP A 383 28.68 -5.87 -1.57
N LEU A 384 27.98 -6.68 -2.35
CA LEU A 384 26.63 -7.18 -2.08
C LEU A 384 26.61 -8.62 -1.56
N SER A 385 27.75 -9.32 -1.52
CA SER A 385 27.81 -10.76 -1.21
C SER A 385 27.14 -11.11 0.11
N ALA A 386 27.35 -10.28 1.13
CA ALA A 386 26.76 -10.41 2.46
C ALA A 386 25.66 -9.38 2.75
N ALA A 387 25.31 -8.51 1.81
CA ALA A 387 24.33 -7.44 2.05
C ALA A 387 22.89 -7.96 2.06
N LYS A 388 22.04 -7.30 2.84
CA LYS A 388 20.58 -7.37 2.68
C LYS A 388 20.09 -6.08 2.02
N ALA A 389 19.11 -6.21 1.14
CA ALA A 389 18.49 -5.10 0.44
C ALA A 389 16.99 -5.10 0.73
N LEU A 390 16.47 -3.93 1.06
CA LEU A 390 15.06 -3.65 1.32
C LEU A 390 14.70 -2.36 0.58
N ALA A 391 13.41 -2.04 0.53
CA ALA A 391 12.95 -0.74 0.05
C ALA A 391 11.75 -0.24 0.84
N GLY A 392 11.60 1.08 0.89
CA GLY A 392 10.50 1.79 1.54
C GLY A 392 10.78 3.30 1.58
N ASP A 393 9.75 4.12 1.77
CA ASP A 393 9.85 5.58 1.79
C ASP A 393 10.40 6.08 3.13
N VAL A 394 11.67 5.80 3.38
CA VAL A 394 12.32 6.17 4.64
C VAL A 394 12.62 7.67 4.69
N THR A 395 12.66 8.35 3.54
CA THR A 395 12.84 9.81 3.49
C THR A 395 11.53 10.59 3.72
N GLY A 396 10.37 10.00 3.43
CA GLY A 396 9.04 10.60 3.56
C GLY A 396 8.65 11.50 2.40
N ASP A 397 9.27 11.31 1.24
CA ASP A 397 9.04 12.15 0.06
C ASP A 397 7.95 11.59 -0.86
N GLY A 398 7.44 10.39 -0.56
CA GLY A 398 6.46 9.63 -1.30
C GLY A 398 7.06 8.64 -2.29
N ARG A 399 8.38 8.42 -2.27
CA ARG A 399 9.07 7.45 -3.12
C ARG A 399 9.72 6.38 -2.25
N ALA A 400 9.68 5.14 -2.70
CA ALA A 400 10.49 4.09 -2.09
C ALA A 400 11.98 4.38 -2.29
N ASP A 401 12.76 4.24 -1.23
CA ASP A 401 14.21 4.37 -1.20
C ASP A 401 14.86 2.99 -1.11
N LEU A 402 16.10 2.84 -1.59
CA LEU A 402 16.86 1.60 -1.40
C LEU A 402 17.55 1.63 -0.03
N VAL A 403 17.26 0.63 0.80
CA VAL A 403 17.88 0.44 2.12
C VAL A 403 18.80 -0.78 2.08
N LEU A 404 20.08 -0.60 2.41
CA LEU A 404 21.09 -1.65 2.45
C LEU A 404 21.61 -1.85 3.87
N LEU A 405 21.59 -3.10 4.34
CA LEU A 405 22.27 -3.52 5.55
C LEU A 405 23.54 -4.26 5.14
N ARG A 406 24.71 -3.76 5.57
CA ARG A 406 26.01 -4.29 5.17
C ARG A 406 26.89 -4.56 6.39
N PRO A 407 27.65 -5.68 6.42
CA PRO A 407 28.63 -5.91 7.48
C PRO A 407 29.68 -4.79 7.51
N THR A 408 30.10 -4.41 8.71
CA THR A 408 31.25 -3.51 8.90
C THR A 408 32.51 -4.31 9.22
N SER A 409 33.68 -3.69 9.08
CA SER A 409 34.96 -4.29 9.49
C SER A 409 35.04 -4.60 10.99
N ALA A 410 34.23 -3.91 11.80
CA ALA A 410 34.12 -4.12 13.25
C ALA A 410 33.10 -5.22 13.64
N ASN A 411 32.69 -6.07 12.69
CA ASN A 411 31.66 -7.10 12.88
C ASN A 411 30.28 -6.55 13.29
N GLY A 412 30.01 -5.29 12.99
CA GLY A 412 28.69 -4.66 13.14
C GLY A 412 27.91 -4.66 11.83
N THR A 413 26.86 -3.85 11.77
CA THR A 413 26.05 -3.63 10.58
C THR A 413 25.90 -2.14 10.30
N ALA A 414 26.34 -1.69 9.12
CA ALA A 414 26.01 -0.38 8.60
C ALA A 414 24.67 -0.45 7.86
N ILE A 415 23.76 0.47 8.18
CA ILE A 415 22.50 0.68 7.50
C ILE A 415 22.64 1.94 6.67
N GLN A 416 22.55 1.78 5.37
CA GLN A 416 22.73 2.84 4.40
C GLN A 416 21.52 2.97 3.51
N VAL A 417 21.21 4.19 3.10
CA VAL A 417 20.08 4.49 2.24
C VAL A 417 20.57 5.20 1.00
N ALA A 418 20.07 4.80 -0.15
CA ALA A 418 20.16 5.52 -1.41
C ALA A 418 18.78 6.12 -1.72
N PRO A 419 18.54 7.39 -1.33
CA PRO A 419 17.26 8.04 -1.58
C PRO A 419 16.90 8.10 -3.06
N SER A 420 15.64 7.83 -3.39
CA SER A 420 15.07 8.09 -4.71
C SER A 420 15.06 9.59 -5.01
N THR A 421 15.09 9.93 -6.30
CA THR A 421 15.07 11.32 -6.77
C THR A 421 13.88 11.57 -7.68
N ASN A 422 13.51 12.85 -7.79
CA ASN A 422 12.51 13.32 -8.75
C ASN A 422 12.97 13.22 -10.22
N THR A 423 14.22 12.86 -10.49
CA THR A 423 14.79 12.69 -11.83
C THR A 423 14.85 11.24 -12.30
N ARG A 424 14.07 10.33 -11.68
CA ARG A 424 13.97 8.91 -12.08
C ARG A 424 15.31 8.16 -11.91
N GLY A 425 15.85 8.20 -10.70
CA GLY A 425 17.04 7.48 -10.26
C GLY A 425 17.19 7.53 -8.74
N LEU A 426 18.24 6.91 -8.20
CA LEU A 426 18.58 7.02 -6.78
C LEU A 426 19.90 7.76 -6.59
N SER A 427 20.01 8.48 -5.48
CA SER A 427 21.25 9.15 -5.08
C SER A 427 22.28 8.16 -4.50
N HIS A 428 23.49 8.65 -4.24
CA HIS A 428 24.54 7.85 -3.64
C HIS A 428 24.18 7.40 -2.22
N LEU A 429 24.69 6.24 -1.78
CA LEU A 429 24.46 5.73 -0.43
C LEU A 429 24.93 6.73 0.63
N ARG A 430 24.11 6.86 1.67
CA ARG A 430 24.34 7.65 2.88
C ARG A 430 24.21 6.75 4.10
N ASP A 431 25.05 6.96 5.10
CA ASP A 431 24.94 6.25 6.38
C ASP A 431 23.75 6.79 7.18
N PHE A 432 22.80 5.91 7.51
CA PHE A 432 21.64 6.26 8.33
C PHE A 432 21.79 5.78 9.77
N LEU A 433 22.42 4.62 9.98
CA LEU A 433 22.69 4.04 11.29
C LEU A 433 23.82 3.02 11.22
N THR A 434 24.60 2.89 12.29
CA THR A 434 25.56 1.79 12.47
C THR A 434 25.26 1.07 13.77
N LEU A 435 25.07 -0.24 13.69
CA LEU A 435 24.81 -1.11 14.82
C LEU A 435 26.06 -1.93 15.15
N ALA A 436 26.28 -2.15 16.46
CA ALA A 436 27.29 -3.11 16.91
C ALA A 436 26.90 -4.57 16.64
N THR A 437 25.62 -4.83 16.32
CA THR A 437 25.10 -6.17 16.07
C THR A 437 25.51 -6.68 14.68
N PRO A 438 26.08 -7.91 14.59
CA PRO A 438 26.40 -8.52 13.31
C PRO A 438 25.15 -8.78 12.47
N LEU A 439 25.25 -8.62 11.15
CA LEU A 439 24.12 -8.79 10.22
C LEU A 439 23.49 -10.19 10.27
N ALA A 440 24.27 -11.22 10.59
CA ALA A 440 23.80 -12.60 10.77
C ALA A 440 22.78 -12.75 11.92
N ASN A 441 22.79 -11.82 12.88
CA ASN A 441 21.88 -11.78 14.03
C ASN A 441 20.70 -10.83 13.82
N LEU A 442 20.48 -10.34 12.59
CA LEU A 442 19.42 -9.40 12.26
C LEU A 442 18.49 -9.99 11.20
N LYS A 443 17.18 -9.85 11.42
CA LYS A 443 16.15 -9.93 10.39
C LYS A 443 15.47 -8.57 10.32
N ALA A 444 15.22 -8.07 9.12
CA ALA A 444 14.89 -6.67 8.91
C ALA A 444 13.71 -6.54 7.95
N VAL A 445 12.85 -5.58 8.22
CA VAL A 445 11.71 -5.17 7.41
C VAL A 445 11.61 -3.64 7.47
N VAL A 446 11.06 -3.05 6.42
CA VAL A 446 10.88 -1.60 6.31
C VAL A 446 9.40 -1.31 6.22
N ALA A 447 8.90 -0.47 7.13
CA ALA A 447 7.51 -0.03 7.17
C ALA A 447 7.32 1.09 8.20
N ASP A 448 6.31 1.94 8.03
CA ASP A 448 5.95 3.00 8.98
C ASP A 448 5.32 2.42 10.26
N VAL A 449 6.14 2.10 11.26
CA VAL A 449 5.68 1.49 12.53
C VAL A 449 5.29 2.55 13.55
N ASP A 450 5.83 3.78 13.46
CA ASP A 450 5.50 4.89 14.36
C ASP A 450 4.43 5.85 13.81
N ARG A 451 4.08 5.68 12.54
CA ARG A 451 3.09 6.45 11.79
C ARG A 451 3.46 7.89 11.52
N ASN A 452 4.74 8.20 11.44
CA ASN A 452 5.18 9.55 11.17
C ASN A 452 5.11 9.93 9.68
N GLY A 453 4.71 8.99 8.81
CA GLY A 453 4.64 9.16 7.36
C GLY A 453 5.96 8.88 6.65
N ARG A 454 6.91 8.25 7.34
CA ARG A 454 8.15 7.70 6.78
C ARG A 454 8.22 6.24 7.18
N ASP A 455 8.69 5.40 6.29
CA ASP A 455 8.99 4.04 6.67
C ASP A 455 10.18 3.99 7.64
N ASP A 456 10.03 3.20 8.70
CA ASP A 456 11.06 2.90 9.68
C ASP A 456 11.76 1.58 9.34
N LEU A 457 12.87 1.30 10.03
CA LEU A 457 13.55 0.01 9.96
C LEU A 457 13.27 -0.81 11.23
N ALA A 458 12.41 -1.82 11.14
CA ALA A 458 12.19 -2.75 12.25
C ALA A 458 13.14 -3.95 12.16
N LEU A 459 13.85 -4.22 13.26
CA LEU A 459 14.90 -5.24 13.35
C LEU A 459 14.55 -6.26 14.42
N ALA A 460 14.35 -7.51 13.99
CA ALA A 460 14.37 -8.66 14.88
C ALA A 460 15.82 -9.09 15.14
N VAL A 461 16.27 -8.82 16.36
CA VAL A 461 17.63 -9.03 16.84
C VAL A 461 17.73 -10.34 17.63
N ARG A 462 18.69 -11.18 17.24
CA ARG A 462 19.05 -12.39 18.00
C ARG A 462 19.87 -12.00 19.23
N GLN A 463 19.44 -12.44 20.41
CA GLN A 463 20.16 -12.23 21.68
C GLN A 463 20.35 -13.55 22.42
N GLY A 464 21.40 -13.63 23.26
CA GLY A 464 21.63 -14.75 24.18
C GLY A 464 21.47 -16.13 23.54
N ALA A 465 20.76 -17.02 24.22
CA ALA A 465 20.41 -18.37 23.76
C ALA A 465 19.18 -18.36 22.83
N ASP A 466 19.29 -17.66 21.70
CA ASP A 466 18.24 -17.59 20.66
C ASP A 466 16.95 -16.86 21.08
N GLN A 467 17.11 -15.85 21.92
CA GLN A 467 16.07 -14.90 22.31
C GLN A 467 15.83 -13.88 21.21
N LEU A 468 14.61 -13.35 21.15
CA LEU A 468 14.22 -12.27 20.26
C LEU A 468 14.20 -10.93 21.03
N ALA A 469 14.79 -9.91 20.43
CA ALA A 469 14.53 -8.52 20.76
C ALA A 469 14.13 -7.76 19.50
N LEU A 470 13.35 -6.69 19.64
CA LEU A 470 12.99 -5.80 18.54
C LEU A 470 13.60 -4.43 18.79
N GLU A 471 14.43 -4.01 17.85
CA GLU A 471 14.99 -2.65 17.76
C GLU A 471 14.39 -1.97 16.53
N VAL A 472 13.96 -0.73 16.69
CA VAL A 472 13.42 0.08 15.60
C VAL A 472 14.39 1.23 15.34
N GLY A 473 14.88 1.31 14.11
CA GLY A 473 15.49 2.51 13.56
C GLY A 473 14.39 3.45 13.11
N ILE A 474 14.00 4.38 13.96
CA ILE A 474 12.93 5.35 13.68
C ILE A 474 13.45 6.40 12.71
N SER A 475 12.80 6.56 11.57
CA SER A 475 13.28 7.45 10.52
C SER A 475 13.10 8.93 10.88
N THR A 476 14.16 9.70 10.70
CA THR A 476 14.13 11.17 10.74
C THR A 476 14.02 11.79 9.34
N GLY A 477 14.00 10.95 8.29
CA GLY A 477 14.09 11.36 6.88
C GLY A 477 15.52 11.48 6.36
N THR A 478 16.52 11.56 7.25
CA THR A 478 17.95 11.64 6.87
C THR A 478 18.87 10.70 7.65
N SER A 479 18.34 10.05 8.69
CA SER A 479 19.02 9.07 9.53
C SER A 479 17.99 8.22 10.28
N PHE A 480 18.42 7.13 10.91
CA PHE A 480 17.59 6.38 11.85
C PHE A 480 18.00 6.63 13.29
N ARG A 481 17.02 6.85 14.18
CA ARG A 481 17.20 6.84 15.62
C ARG A 481 16.83 5.47 16.17
N ALA A 482 17.81 4.71 16.64
CA ALA A 482 17.59 3.38 17.20
C ALA A 482 16.88 3.44 18.56
N ALA A 483 15.88 2.58 18.76
CA ALA A 483 15.17 2.41 20.03
C ALA A 483 14.73 0.95 20.22
N TRP A 484 14.89 0.42 21.44
CA TRP A 484 14.40 -0.91 21.80
C TRP A 484 12.91 -0.86 22.10
N TRP A 485 12.12 -1.59 21.32
CA TRP A 485 10.65 -1.59 21.43
C TRP A 485 10.11 -2.86 22.08
N PHE A 486 10.89 -3.95 22.07
CA PHE A 486 10.52 -5.21 22.72
C PHE A 486 11.75 -6.05 23.06
N ARG A 487 11.69 -6.82 24.15
CA ARG A 487 12.69 -7.83 24.53
C ARG A 487 12.01 -8.99 25.24
N THR A 488 12.32 -10.23 24.87
CA THR A 488 11.95 -11.40 25.68
C THR A 488 13.10 -11.80 26.62
N ALA A 489 12.73 -12.34 27.80
CA ALA A 489 13.67 -12.95 28.74
C ALA A 489 13.88 -14.46 28.50
N SER A 490 13.02 -15.11 27.71
CA SER A 490 13.07 -16.54 27.42
C SER A 490 13.46 -16.82 25.97
N ALA A 491 13.93 -18.03 25.69
CA ALA A 491 14.23 -18.47 24.32
C ALA A 491 12.98 -18.33 23.43
N TYR A 492 13.14 -17.76 22.24
CA TYR A 492 12.04 -17.47 21.30
C TYR A 492 12.08 -18.35 20.04
N SER A 493 13.16 -19.13 19.87
CA SER A 493 13.49 -19.77 18.59
C SER A 493 13.69 -18.73 17.48
N TRP A 494 14.43 -17.65 17.78
CA TRP A 494 14.77 -16.63 16.78
C TRP A 494 15.37 -17.26 15.53
N SER A 495 16.21 -18.28 15.63
CA SER A 495 16.84 -18.90 14.46
C SER A 495 15.79 -19.50 13.52
N SER A 496 14.79 -20.19 14.08
CA SER A 496 13.68 -20.80 13.34
C SER A 496 12.49 -19.85 13.20
N SER A 497 12.75 -18.59 12.87
CA SER A 497 11.73 -17.59 12.58
C SER A 497 11.96 -16.87 11.24
N LYS A 498 10.94 -16.20 10.74
CA LYS A 498 10.99 -15.24 9.64
C LYS A 498 10.08 -14.08 10.03
N VAL A 499 10.37 -12.88 9.54
CA VAL A 499 9.60 -11.67 9.91
C VAL A 499 9.02 -11.01 8.67
N ALA A 500 7.85 -10.41 8.84
CA ALA A 500 7.12 -9.63 7.85
C ALA A 500 6.40 -8.47 8.55
N THR A 501 5.83 -7.54 7.79
CA THR A 501 5.00 -6.47 8.32
C THR A 501 3.60 -6.50 7.71
N ALA A 502 2.63 -6.04 8.49
CA ALA A 502 1.24 -5.87 8.06
C ALA A 502 0.56 -4.90 9.04
N ASP A 503 -0.46 -4.17 8.62
CA ASP A 503 -1.31 -3.37 9.52
C ASP A 503 -2.51 -4.22 9.96
N VAL A 504 -2.28 -5.11 10.94
CA VAL A 504 -3.17 -6.24 11.23
C VAL A 504 -4.46 -5.80 11.92
N ASP A 505 -4.50 -4.60 12.49
CA ASP A 505 -5.65 -4.04 13.20
C ASP A 505 -6.26 -2.80 12.53
N ARG A 506 -5.71 -2.37 11.38
CA ARG A 506 -6.14 -1.18 10.62
C ARG A 506 -5.97 0.10 11.39
N ASP A 507 -5.02 0.16 12.30
CA ASP A 507 -4.72 1.41 12.94
C ASP A 507 -3.83 2.28 12.06
N GLY A 508 -3.32 1.79 10.92
CA GLY A 508 -2.47 2.49 9.97
C GLY A 508 -0.98 2.45 10.32
N ARG A 509 -0.59 1.79 11.43
CA ARG A 509 0.80 1.47 11.75
C ARG A 509 1.10 0.10 11.18
N ALA A 510 2.33 -0.06 10.73
CA ALA A 510 2.86 -1.38 10.49
C ALA A 510 3.03 -2.12 11.83
N ASP A 511 2.41 -3.27 11.95
CA ASP A 511 2.77 -4.28 12.94
C ASP A 511 3.87 -5.19 12.39
N LEU A 512 4.53 -5.91 13.30
CA LEU A 512 5.51 -6.93 12.94
C LEU A 512 4.91 -8.32 13.17
N LEU A 513 5.01 -9.17 12.15
CA LEU A 513 4.66 -10.58 12.21
C LEU A 513 5.92 -11.42 12.31
N ALA A 514 5.93 -12.41 13.21
CA ALA A 514 6.99 -13.41 13.28
C ALA A 514 6.41 -14.81 13.03
N PHE A 515 6.78 -15.39 11.89
CA PHE A 515 6.47 -16.77 11.52
C PHE A 515 7.58 -17.66 12.05
N ARG A 516 7.28 -18.53 13.00
CA ARG A 516 8.27 -19.41 13.60
C ARG A 516 7.79 -20.85 13.68
N ASP A 517 8.74 -21.75 13.87
CA ASP A 517 8.46 -23.14 14.13
C ASP A 517 7.52 -23.28 15.36
N GLY A 518 6.44 -24.06 15.18
CA GLY A 518 5.45 -24.31 16.23
C GLY A 518 5.97 -25.24 17.34
N GLY A 519 7.08 -25.94 17.12
CA GLY A 519 7.64 -26.88 18.07
C GLY A 519 6.61 -27.95 18.45
N SER A 520 6.32 -28.07 19.75
CA SER A 520 5.33 -29.03 20.26
C SER A 520 3.89 -28.75 19.83
N LEU A 521 3.58 -27.54 19.34
CA LEU A 521 2.25 -27.22 18.81
C LEU A 521 2.04 -27.77 17.39
N GLY A 522 3.12 -28.17 16.70
CA GLY A 522 3.09 -28.52 15.29
C GLY A 522 2.92 -27.31 14.37
N GLY A 523 3.17 -27.51 13.08
CA GLY A 523 3.03 -26.48 12.04
C GLY A 523 3.89 -25.25 12.30
N SER A 524 3.32 -24.07 12.04
CA SER A 524 3.99 -22.78 12.23
C SER A 524 3.17 -21.86 13.11
N VAL A 525 3.80 -21.17 14.05
CA VAL A 525 3.15 -20.12 14.83
C VAL A 525 3.43 -18.77 14.20
N VAL A 526 2.39 -17.95 14.07
CA VAL A 526 2.50 -16.54 13.72
C VAL A 526 2.22 -15.74 14.98
N ASP A 527 3.25 -15.09 15.50
CA ASP A 527 3.13 -14.13 16.59
C ASP A 527 2.98 -12.72 16.01
N LEU A 528 2.12 -11.92 16.63
CA LEU A 528 1.89 -10.52 16.30
C LEU A 528 2.57 -9.65 17.36
N PHE A 529 3.45 -8.77 16.89
CA PHE A 529 4.01 -7.67 17.64
C PHE A 529 3.27 -6.41 17.22
N HIS A 530 2.21 -6.10 17.97
CA HIS A 530 1.34 -4.97 17.68
C HIS A 530 2.02 -3.65 18.01
N SER A 531 2.08 -2.72 17.07
CA SER A 531 2.73 -1.42 17.25
C SER A 531 1.86 -0.46 18.03
N THR A 532 2.41 0.11 19.10
CA THR A 532 1.80 1.25 19.82
C THR A 532 2.30 2.60 19.28
N GLY A 533 3.16 2.57 18.26
CA GLY A 533 3.90 3.72 17.74
C GLY A 533 5.14 4.11 18.56
N SER A 534 5.42 3.42 19.67
CA SER A 534 6.62 3.62 20.48
C SER A 534 7.15 2.35 21.17
N SER A 535 6.42 1.25 21.05
CA SER A 535 6.76 -0.07 21.57
C SER A 535 5.97 -1.14 20.83
N PHE A 536 6.35 -2.41 21.00
CA PHE A 536 5.58 -3.54 20.50
C PHE A 536 4.96 -4.37 21.64
N ALA A 537 3.68 -4.71 21.50
CA ALA A 537 2.99 -5.65 22.36
C ALA A 537 2.91 -7.03 21.69
N LEU A 538 3.51 -8.05 22.31
CA LEU A 538 3.50 -9.42 21.80
C LEU A 538 2.18 -10.13 22.15
N SER A 539 1.56 -10.73 21.14
CA SER A 539 0.48 -11.70 21.28
C SER A 539 0.66 -12.85 20.28
N ARG A 540 0.06 -14.01 20.57
CA ARG A 540 -0.06 -15.05 19.54
C ARG A 540 -1.21 -14.68 18.62
N TRP A 541 -0.94 -14.59 17.34
CA TRP A 541 -1.99 -14.32 16.37
C TRP A 541 -2.69 -15.59 15.93
N ARG A 542 -1.92 -16.60 15.49
CA ARG A 542 -2.47 -17.89 15.03
C ARG A 542 -1.42 -18.99 14.90
N THR A 543 -1.90 -20.20 14.65
CA THR A 543 -1.10 -21.35 14.22
C THR A 543 -1.56 -21.77 12.82
N LEU A 544 -0.59 -21.92 11.92
CA LEU A 544 -0.77 -22.42 10.57
C LEU A 544 -0.44 -23.93 10.54
N PRO A 545 -1.18 -24.75 9.78
CA PRO A 545 -0.91 -26.18 9.68
C PRO A 545 0.40 -26.50 8.94
N GLU A 546 0.88 -25.60 8.08
CA GLU A 546 2.09 -25.79 7.29
C GLU A 546 3.36 -25.75 8.13
N ALA A 547 4.36 -26.55 7.76
CA ALA A 547 5.65 -26.55 8.43
C ALA A 547 6.43 -25.26 8.15
N TRP A 548 7.10 -24.72 9.17
CA TRP A 548 7.83 -23.46 9.06
C TRP A 548 8.90 -23.47 7.95
N SER A 549 9.54 -24.63 7.75
CA SER A 549 10.55 -24.82 6.72
C SER A 549 10.02 -24.67 5.28
N GLN A 550 8.71 -24.84 5.09
CA GLN A 550 8.03 -24.71 3.79
C GLN A 550 7.48 -23.29 3.56
N LEU A 551 7.37 -22.47 4.61
CA LEU A 551 6.82 -21.13 4.51
C LEU A 551 7.88 -20.11 4.11
N ALA A 552 7.58 -19.32 3.09
CA ALA A 552 8.30 -18.10 2.79
C ALA A 552 7.34 -16.91 2.96
N PRO A 553 7.38 -16.21 4.12
CA PRO A 553 6.57 -15.00 4.34
C PRO A 553 6.86 -13.95 3.29
N VAL A 554 5.83 -13.21 2.90
CA VAL A 554 5.86 -12.20 1.84
C VAL A 554 5.10 -10.93 2.20
#